data_AF-A0A7S4IHK5-F1
#
_entry.id   AF-A0A7S4IHK5-F1
#
_cell.length_a   1.000
_cell.length_b   1.000
_cell.length_c   1.000
_cell.angle_alpha   90.00
_cell.angle_beta   90.00
_cell.angle_gamma   90.00
#
_symmetry.space_group_name_H-M   'P 1'
#
loop_
_entity.id
_entity.type
_entity.pdbx_description
1 polymer ?
#
loop_
_entity_poly.entity_id
_entity_poly.type
_entity_poly.pdbx_seq_one_letter_code
_entity_poly.pdbx_strand_id
1 'polypeptide(L)'
;VMLYTTSFGERRIRVHSLRLPVSKHPGKVVASADLDAMIFLNCARYLSQCLSKELKVVRESVIEDCVKPLMAFRQKCATNSVGLALPDSLRLYPLYQLCMLKSALLKDTRVAVDFRVAEGMKLYNMPLSDFSIYLYPRMFALHQLMQNHGEKTSSGTTIL
;
A
#
# COMPACT_ATOMS: atom_id res chain seq x y z
N VAL A 1 10.34 13.40 16.64
CA VAL A 1 11.43 13.04 17.59
C VAL A 1 10.87 12.04 18.58
N MET A 2 11.59 10.95 18.86
CA MET A 2 11.19 9.93 19.83
C MET A 2 12.19 9.92 20.98
N LEU A 3 11.70 10.04 22.20
CA LEU A 3 12.49 9.87 23.43
C LEU A 3 12.17 8.50 24.00
N TYR A 4 13.19 7.69 24.28
CA TYR A 4 12.99 6.33 24.79
C TYR A 4 14.14 5.89 25.68
N THR A 5 13.89 4.91 26.53
CA THR A 5 14.90 4.25 27.34
C THR A 5 15.21 2.89 26.70
N THR A 6 16.48 2.59 26.48
CA THR A 6 16.90 1.29 25.95
C THR A 6 16.76 0.20 27.02
N SER A 7 16.81 -1.07 26.60
CA SER A 7 16.88 -2.22 27.53
C SER A 7 18.09 -2.18 28.47
N PHE A 8 19.12 -1.39 28.14
CA PHE A 8 20.31 -1.17 28.96
C PHE A 8 20.16 0.00 29.94
N GLY A 9 18.97 0.61 30.04
CA GLY A 9 18.70 1.73 30.96
C GLY A 9 19.12 3.11 30.45
N GLU A 10 19.65 3.21 29.24
CA GLU A 10 20.08 4.49 28.68
C GLU A 10 18.89 5.29 28.12
N ARG A 11 18.78 6.56 28.50
CA ARG A 11 17.80 7.49 27.91
C ARG A 11 18.36 8.08 26.62
N ARG A 12 17.73 7.74 25.49
CA ARG A 12 18.18 8.13 24.14
C ARG A 12 17.11 8.93 23.41
N ILE A 13 17.57 9.77 22.47
CA ILE A 13 16.72 10.54 21.56
C ILE A 13 16.95 10.02 20.14
N ARG A 14 15.87 9.65 19.44
CA ARG A 14 15.88 9.34 18.00
C ARG A 14 15.23 10.48 17.22
N VAL A 15 15.98 11.07 16.29
CA VAL A 15 15.53 12.16 15.42
C VAL A 15 15.41 11.63 13.99
N HIS A 16 14.27 11.90 13.34
CA HIS A 16 14.08 11.70 11.91
C HIS A 16 13.93 13.07 11.26
N SER A 17 14.72 13.34 10.23
CA SER A 17 14.69 14.59 9.46
C SER A 17 14.38 14.26 8.01
N LEU A 18 13.28 14.81 7.48
CA LEU A 18 12.83 14.62 6.11
C LEU A 18 12.82 15.96 5.39
N ARG A 19 13.35 16.01 4.17
CA ARG A 19 13.28 17.17 3.27
C ARG A 19 12.56 16.73 2.01
N LEU A 20 11.53 17.45 1.59
CA LEU A 20 10.75 17.14 0.41
C LEU A 20 10.83 18.29 -0.60
N PRO A 21 11.02 18.01 -1.90
CA PRO A 21 10.99 19.04 -2.92
C PRO A 21 9.56 19.58 -3.09
N VAL A 22 9.44 20.88 -3.36
CA VAL A 22 8.15 21.55 -3.59
C VAL A 22 7.94 21.81 -5.08
N SER A 23 6.71 21.68 -5.55
CA SER A 23 6.35 21.92 -6.95
C SER A 23 4.98 22.59 -7.05
N LYS A 24 4.85 23.58 -7.94
CA LYS A 24 3.55 24.17 -8.31
C LYS A 24 2.80 23.34 -9.37
N HIS A 25 3.50 22.41 -10.04
CA HIS A 25 2.91 21.55 -11.06
C HIS A 25 2.33 20.28 -10.43
N PRO A 26 1.00 20.05 -10.48
CA PRO A 26 0.37 18.90 -9.85
C PRO A 26 0.86 17.58 -10.45
N GLY A 27 1.12 17.52 -11.76
CA GLY A 27 1.64 16.33 -12.42
C GLY A 27 2.96 15.83 -11.82
N LYS A 28 3.88 16.75 -11.46
CA LYS A 28 5.14 16.38 -10.80
C LYS A 28 4.91 15.83 -9.39
N VAL A 29 3.94 16.36 -8.66
CA VAL A 29 3.61 15.89 -7.30
C VAL A 29 3.03 14.47 -7.35
N VAL A 30 2.09 14.21 -8.26
CA VAL A 30 1.49 12.87 -8.41
C VAL A 30 2.51 11.86 -8.93
N ALA A 31 3.41 12.26 -9.84
CA ALA A 31 4.51 11.42 -10.29
C ALA A 31 5.49 11.04 -9.17
N SER A 32 5.64 11.87 -8.14
CA SER A 32 6.48 11.59 -6.96
C SER A 32 5.75 10.88 -5.82
N ALA A 33 4.49 10.47 -6.01
CA ALA A 33 3.72 9.81 -4.97
C ALA A 33 4.30 8.42 -4.62
N ASP A 34 4.50 8.18 -3.32
CA ASP A 34 4.84 6.87 -2.79
C ASP A 34 3.57 6.03 -2.67
N LEU A 35 3.45 5.02 -3.53
CA LEU A 35 2.28 4.16 -3.61
C LEU A 35 2.11 3.30 -2.35
N ASP A 36 3.18 2.68 -1.87
CA ASP A 36 3.12 1.76 -0.74
C ASP A 36 2.66 2.51 0.51
N ALA A 37 3.28 3.67 0.78
CA ALA A 37 2.90 4.51 1.90
C ALA A 37 1.44 4.98 1.81
N MET A 38 0.96 5.29 0.60
CA MET A 38 -0.43 5.71 0.39
C MET A 38 -1.43 4.58 0.67
N ILE A 39 -1.16 3.35 0.20
CA ILE A 39 -2.04 2.20 0.50
C ILE A 39 -2.02 1.87 1.99
N PHE A 40 -0.85 1.91 2.65
CA PHE A 40 -0.76 1.67 4.09
C PHE A 40 -1.55 2.70 4.90
N LEU A 41 -1.45 3.99 4.55
CA LEU A 41 -2.23 5.05 5.16
C LEU A 41 -3.74 4.85 4.96
N ASN A 42 -4.14 4.46 3.75
CA ASN A 42 -5.54 4.13 3.45
C ASN A 42 -6.02 2.93 4.27
N CYS A 43 -5.20 1.89 4.44
CA CYS A 43 -5.51 0.74 5.29
C CYS A 43 -5.77 1.15 6.74
N ALA A 44 -4.91 1.98 7.34
CA ALA A 44 -5.11 2.52 8.68
C ALA A 44 -6.44 3.30 8.80
N ARG A 45 -6.76 4.12 7.79
CA ARG A 45 -8.03 4.85 7.71
C ARG A 45 -9.24 3.92 7.62
N TYR A 46 -9.19 2.91 6.75
CA TYR A 46 -10.30 1.97 6.58
C TYR A 46 -10.52 1.14 7.85
N LEU A 47 -9.45 0.71 8.52
CA LEU A 47 -9.53 0.01 9.81
C LEU A 47 -10.24 0.86 10.86
N SER A 48 -9.88 2.14 10.98
CA SER A 48 -10.56 3.09 11.88
C SER A 48 -12.04 3.27 11.52
N GLN A 49 -12.38 3.34 10.23
CA GLN A 49 -13.77 3.42 9.77
C GLN A 49 -14.57 2.14 10.07
N CYS A 50 -13.96 0.96 9.98
CA CYS A 50 -14.63 -0.31 10.32
C CYS A 50 -15.06 -0.39 11.80
N LEU A 51 -14.45 0.41 12.69
CA LEU A 51 -14.85 0.47 14.09
C LEU A 51 -16.09 1.35 14.35
N SER A 52 -16.44 2.23 13.40
CA SER A 52 -17.47 3.25 13.59
C SER A 52 -18.58 3.25 12.53
N LYS A 53 -18.36 2.61 11.38
CA LYS A 53 -19.27 2.61 10.23
C LYS A 53 -19.56 1.19 9.78
N GLU A 54 -20.68 1.02 9.09
CA GLU A 54 -21.03 -0.23 8.43
C GLU A 54 -20.00 -0.59 7.36
N LEU A 55 -19.72 -1.89 7.25
CA LEU A 55 -18.75 -2.42 6.30
C LEU A 55 -19.02 -2.00 4.85
N LYS A 56 -20.30 -1.95 4.46
CA LYS A 56 -20.71 -1.52 3.12
C LYS A 56 -20.23 -0.10 2.80
N VAL A 57 -20.41 0.83 3.75
CA VAL A 57 -19.98 2.23 3.61
C VAL A 57 -18.46 2.33 3.50
N VAL A 58 -17.71 1.51 4.25
CA VAL A 58 -16.24 1.48 4.15
C VAL A 58 -15.77 0.92 2.80
N ARG A 59 -16.48 -0.07 2.26
CA ARG A 59 -16.16 -0.61 0.93
C ARG A 59 -16.42 0.41 -0.18
N GLU A 60 -17.52 1.15 -0.08
CA GLU A 60 -17.82 2.27 -0.99
C GLU A 60 -16.76 3.36 -0.90
N SER A 61 -16.30 3.71 0.31
CA SER A 61 -15.23 4.70 0.50
C SER A 61 -13.89 4.27 -0.13
N VAL A 62 -13.58 2.97 -0.13
CA VAL A 62 -12.39 2.43 -0.82
C VAL A 62 -12.47 2.65 -2.33
N ILE A 63 -13.65 2.46 -2.92
CA ILE A 63 -13.87 2.68 -4.36
C ILE A 63 -13.76 4.18 -4.67
N GLU A 64 -14.37 5.03 -3.85
CA GLU A 64 -14.26 6.48 -4.00
C GLU A 64 -12.83 6.99 -3.86
N ASP A 65 -12.08 6.52 -2.86
CA ASP A 65 -10.68 6.87 -2.63
C ASP A 65 -9.78 6.36 -3.77
N CYS A 66 -10.21 5.34 -4.51
CA CYS A 66 -9.58 4.92 -5.76
C CYS A 66 -9.89 5.87 -6.92
N VAL A 67 -11.16 6.23 -7.13
CA VAL A 67 -11.62 7.00 -8.30
C VAL A 67 -11.24 8.48 -8.22
N LYS A 68 -11.35 9.11 -7.04
CA LYS A 68 -11.14 10.56 -6.86
C LYS A 68 -9.74 11.03 -7.33
N PRO A 69 -8.62 10.38 -6.94
CA PRO A 69 -7.30 10.77 -7.43
C PRO A 69 -7.12 10.60 -8.95
N LEU A 70 -7.71 9.55 -9.52
CA LEU A 70 -7.61 9.25 -10.95
C LEU A 70 -8.37 10.27 -11.80
N MET A 71 -9.58 10.62 -11.37
CA MET A 71 -10.39 11.66 -12.01
C MET A 71 -9.70 13.02 -11.92
N ALA A 72 -9.15 13.36 -10.76
CA ALA A 72 -8.41 14.62 -10.56
C ALA A 72 -7.15 14.69 -11.43
N PHE A 73 -6.42 13.57 -11.58
CA PHE A 73 -5.25 13.50 -12.46
C PHE A 73 -5.64 13.70 -13.93
N ARG A 74 -6.70 13.03 -14.40
CA ARG A 74 -7.20 13.19 -15.76
C ARG A 74 -7.56 14.64 -16.08
N GLN A 75 -8.29 15.30 -15.18
CA GLN A 75 -8.73 16.69 -15.39
C GLN A 75 -7.58 17.71 -15.40
N LYS A 76 -6.55 17.50 -14.58
CA LYS A 76 -5.51 18.51 -14.32
C LYS A 76 -4.19 18.26 -15.06
N CYS A 77 -3.92 17.02 -15.45
CA CYS A 77 -2.59 16.61 -15.93
C CYS A 77 -2.61 15.86 -17.25
N ALA A 78 -3.72 15.20 -17.63
CA ALA A 78 -3.79 14.40 -18.85
C ALA A 78 -4.46 15.19 -19.98
N THR A 79 -3.68 15.61 -20.97
CA THR A 79 -4.19 16.19 -22.22
C THR A 79 -4.25 15.07 -23.27
N ASN A 80 -5.43 14.76 -23.80
CA ASN A 80 -5.64 13.83 -24.92
C ASN A 80 -5.16 12.37 -24.71
N SER A 81 -5.30 11.82 -23.49
CA SER A 81 -5.04 10.40 -23.25
C SER A 81 -6.22 9.53 -23.71
N VAL A 82 -5.98 8.59 -24.62
CA VAL A 82 -6.92 7.50 -24.93
C VAL A 82 -6.75 6.40 -23.87
N GLY A 83 -7.77 6.17 -23.04
CA GLY A 83 -7.72 5.19 -21.95
C GLY A 83 -7.61 5.77 -20.54
N LEU A 84 -7.16 4.94 -19.60
CA LEU A 84 -7.03 5.30 -18.19
C LEU A 84 -5.71 6.06 -17.96
N ALA A 85 -5.79 7.37 -17.74
CA ALA A 85 -4.63 8.23 -17.54
C ALA A 85 -4.10 8.11 -16.10
N LEU A 86 -2.98 7.39 -15.91
CA LEU A 86 -2.25 7.32 -14.64
C LEU A 86 -0.78 7.67 -14.86
N PRO A 87 -0.13 8.32 -13.88
CA PRO A 87 1.32 8.34 -13.82
C PRO A 87 1.88 6.96 -13.43
N ASP A 88 3.11 6.67 -13.84
CA ASP A 88 3.75 5.38 -13.59
C ASP A 88 3.82 5.02 -12.10
N SER A 89 4.00 6.02 -11.23
CA SER A 89 4.02 5.87 -9.77
C SER A 89 2.73 5.27 -9.19
N LEU A 90 1.58 5.51 -9.84
CA LEU A 90 0.27 5.06 -9.37
C LEU A 90 -0.31 3.93 -10.19
N ARG A 91 0.42 3.37 -11.16
CA ARG A 91 -0.10 2.33 -12.07
C ARG A 91 -0.71 1.12 -11.35
N LEU A 92 -0.17 0.76 -10.18
CA LEU A 92 -0.66 -0.34 -9.34
C LEU A 92 -1.68 0.09 -8.28
N TYR A 93 -2.03 1.37 -8.19
CA TYR A 93 -2.97 1.88 -7.18
C TYR A 93 -4.35 1.22 -7.23
N PRO A 94 -5.01 1.09 -8.41
CA PRO A 94 -6.31 0.43 -8.47
C PRO A 94 -6.24 -1.06 -8.11
N LEU A 95 -5.11 -1.71 -8.44
CA LEU A 95 -4.86 -3.12 -8.11
C LEU A 95 -4.79 -3.31 -6.59
N TYR A 96 -4.02 -2.47 -5.88
CA TYR A 96 -3.91 -2.56 -4.42
C TYR A 96 -5.23 -2.23 -3.71
N GLN A 97 -6.00 -1.25 -4.20
CA GLN A 97 -7.33 -0.96 -3.64
C GLN A 97 -8.29 -2.15 -3.83
N LEU A 98 -8.21 -2.86 -4.96
CA LEU A 98 -8.96 -4.09 -5.15
C LEU A 98 -8.49 -5.21 -4.21
N CYS A 99 -7.18 -5.36 -3.98
CA CYS A 99 -6.65 -6.31 -2.99
C CYS A 99 -7.18 -6.00 -1.59
N MET A 100 -7.24 -4.72 -1.21
CA MET A 100 -7.85 -4.29 0.05
C MET A 100 -9.32 -4.74 0.17
N LEU A 101 -10.12 -4.55 -0.88
CA LEU A 101 -11.53 -5.00 -0.90
C LEU A 101 -11.70 -6.53 -0.80
N LYS A 102 -10.67 -7.29 -1.21
CA LYS A 102 -10.63 -8.76 -1.14
C LYS A 102 -10.06 -9.29 0.16
N SER A 103 -9.33 -8.47 0.93
CA SER A 103 -8.76 -8.84 2.22
C SER A 103 -9.83 -9.26 3.23
N ALA A 104 -9.50 -10.12 4.19
CA ALA A 104 -10.46 -10.55 5.21
C ALA A 104 -10.99 -9.38 6.06
N LEU A 105 -10.25 -8.26 6.12
CA LEU A 105 -10.67 -7.01 6.76
C LEU A 105 -11.93 -6.41 6.10
N LEU A 106 -11.99 -6.38 4.77
CA LEU A 106 -13.05 -5.67 4.02
C LEU A 106 -13.95 -6.58 3.18
N LYS A 107 -13.67 -7.89 3.12
CA LYS A 107 -14.44 -8.85 2.32
C LYS A 107 -15.91 -8.85 2.74
N ASP A 108 -16.79 -8.85 1.75
CA ASP A 108 -18.26 -8.81 1.89
C ASP A 108 -18.89 -10.15 2.27
N THR A 109 -18.12 -11.23 2.18
CA THR A 109 -18.58 -12.56 2.58
C THR A 109 -18.56 -12.71 4.10
N ARG A 110 -19.30 -13.70 4.61
CA ARG A 110 -19.27 -14.08 6.02
C ARG A 110 -17.83 -14.47 6.43
N VAL A 111 -17.23 -13.66 7.30
CA VAL A 111 -15.92 -13.88 7.94
C VAL A 111 -16.18 -13.76 9.44
N ALA A 112 -15.62 -14.66 10.24
CA ALA A 112 -15.78 -14.54 11.69
C ALA A 112 -15.16 -13.24 12.19
N VAL A 113 -15.79 -12.62 13.18
CA VAL A 113 -15.39 -11.29 13.68
C VAL A 113 -13.94 -11.31 14.16
N ASP A 114 -13.53 -12.36 14.89
CA ASP A 114 -12.17 -12.50 15.39
C ASP A 114 -11.13 -12.53 14.27
N PHE A 115 -11.40 -13.24 13.17
CA PHE A 115 -10.52 -13.25 12.00
C PHE A 115 -10.41 -11.88 11.34
N ARG A 116 -11.51 -11.12 11.29
CA ARG A 116 -11.52 -9.78 10.71
C ARG A 116 -10.70 -8.80 11.55
N VAL A 117 -10.85 -8.85 12.87
CA VAL A 117 -10.08 -8.03 13.81
C VAL A 117 -8.61 -8.42 13.77
N ALA A 118 -8.29 -9.72 13.78
CA ALA A 118 -6.93 -10.22 13.67
C ALA A 118 -6.26 -9.78 12.36
N GLU A 119 -6.98 -9.83 11.23
CA GLU A 119 -6.47 -9.34 9.95
C GLU A 119 -6.20 -7.83 9.99
N GLY A 120 -7.12 -7.04 10.56
CA GLY A 120 -6.93 -5.60 10.72
C GLY A 120 -5.69 -5.26 11.56
N MET A 121 -5.52 -5.94 12.70
CA MET A 121 -4.35 -5.79 13.55
C MET A 121 -3.06 -6.20 12.84
N LYS A 122 -3.09 -7.31 12.08
CA LYS A 122 -1.95 -7.78 11.30
C LYS A 122 -1.53 -6.76 10.24
N LEU A 123 -2.48 -6.29 9.43
CA LEU A 123 -2.23 -5.30 8.39
C LEU A 123 -1.67 -3.99 8.96
N TYR A 124 -2.18 -3.53 10.09
CA TYR A 124 -1.76 -2.28 10.73
C TYR A 124 -0.35 -2.35 11.34
N ASN A 125 0.06 -3.51 11.84
CA ASN A 125 1.37 -3.70 12.50
C ASN A 125 2.46 -4.23 11.56
N MET A 126 2.13 -4.50 10.29
CA MET A 126 3.09 -5.03 9.32
C MET A 126 4.06 -3.94 8.84
N PRO A 127 5.37 -4.24 8.71
CA PRO A 127 6.31 -3.35 8.03
C PRO A 127 5.86 -3.07 6.59
N LEU A 128 6.13 -1.86 6.10
CA LEU A 128 5.66 -1.44 4.77
C LEU A 128 6.18 -2.34 3.63
N SER A 129 7.42 -2.84 3.76
CA SER A 129 8.03 -3.78 2.81
C SER A 129 7.23 -5.07 2.65
N ASP A 130 6.64 -5.54 3.74
CA ASP A 130 5.96 -6.82 3.79
C ASP A 130 4.48 -6.63 3.44
N PHE A 131 3.93 -5.47 3.78
CA PHE A 131 2.53 -5.11 3.54
C PHE A 131 2.16 -5.18 2.04
N SER A 132 2.98 -4.61 1.16
CA SER A 132 2.70 -4.63 -0.28
C SER A 132 2.80 -6.04 -0.87
N ILE A 133 3.72 -6.88 -0.37
CA ILE A 133 3.84 -8.29 -0.76
C ILE A 133 2.66 -9.10 -0.21
N TYR A 134 2.19 -8.78 0.99
CA TYR A 134 1.05 -9.45 1.61
C TYR A 134 -0.25 -9.18 0.85
N LEU A 135 -0.48 -7.92 0.43
CA LEU A 135 -1.66 -7.56 -0.37
C LEU A 135 -1.63 -8.14 -1.79
N TYR A 136 -0.46 -8.19 -2.41
CA TYR A 136 -0.28 -8.74 -3.75
C TYR A 136 0.90 -9.72 -3.78
N PRO A 137 0.67 -11.00 -3.42
CA PRO A 137 1.73 -12.00 -3.36
C PRO A 137 2.37 -12.25 -4.72
N ARG A 138 3.70 -12.45 -4.71
CA ARG A 138 4.44 -12.88 -5.90
C ARG A 138 4.13 -14.33 -6.19
N MET A 139 3.53 -14.60 -7.34
CA MET A 139 3.24 -15.95 -7.82
C MET A 139 4.30 -16.37 -8.84
N PHE A 140 4.83 -17.57 -8.70
CA PHE A 140 5.86 -18.12 -9.59
C PHE A 140 5.34 -19.39 -10.27
N ALA A 141 5.51 -19.46 -11.60
CA ALA A 141 5.16 -20.63 -12.38
C ALA A 141 6.29 -21.67 -12.31
N LEU A 142 6.19 -22.61 -11.35
CA LEU A 142 7.27 -23.57 -11.09
C LEU A 142 7.66 -24.41 -12.32
N HIS A 143 6.70 -24.69 -13.21
CA HIS A 143 6.95 -25.45 -14.44
C HIS A 143 7.77 -24.68 -15.49
N GLN A 144 8.00 -23.37 -15.31
CA GLN A 144 8.79 -22.51 -16.18
C GLN A 144 10.12 -22.08 -15.54
N LEU A 145 10.48 -22.66 -14.39
CA LEU A 145 11.77 -22.40 -13.76
C LEU A 145 12.90 -22.92 -14.67
N MET A 146 13.80 -22.02 -15.04
CA MET A 146 15.05 -22.39 -15.71
C MET A 146 16.04 -22.96 -14.68
N GLN A 147 17.01 -23.77 -15.12
CA GLN A 147 18.02 -24.38 -14.24
C GLN A 147 18.80 -23.36 -13.40
N ASN A 148 18.87 -22.11 -13.86
CA ASN A 148 19.65 -21.03 -13.26
C ASN A 148 18.87 -20.32 -12.12
N HIS A 149 17.58 -20.59 -11.96
CA HIS A 149 16.75 -20.01 -10.90
C HIS A 149 16.93 -20.79 -9.60
N GLY A 150 17.15 -20.09 -8.49
CA GLY A 150 17.47 -20.66 -7.18
C GLY A 150 18.97 -20.70 -6.85
N GLU A 151 19.84 -20.48 -7.85
CA GLU A 151 21.27 -20.32 -7.62
C GLU A 151 21.62 -18.88 -7.22
N LYS A 152 22.64 -18.73 -6.37
CA LYS A 152 23.15 -17.40 -6.01
C LYS A 152 23.92 -16.84 -7.19
N THR A 153 23.49 -15.68 -7.69
CA THR A 153 24.29 -14.89 -8.63
C THR A 153 25.61 -14.48 -7.95
N SER A 154 26.67 -14.22 -8.72
CA SER A 154 27.95 -13.69 -8.22
C SER A 154 27.86 -12.41 -7.38
N SER A 155 26.73 -11.70 -7.47
CA SER A 155 26.34 -10.52 -6.67
C SER A 155 25.64 -10.84 -5.34
N GLY A 156 25.45 -12.12 -4.99
CA GLY A 156 24.80 -12.55 -3.75
C GLY A 156 23.26 -12.52 -3.76
N THR A 157 22.66 -12.01 -4.83
CA THR A 157 21.20 -12.03 -5.01
C THR A 157 20.77 -13.36 -5.62
N THR A 158 19.94 -14.11 -4.88
CA THR A 158 19.26 -15.30 -5.42
C THR A 158 18.15 -14.84 -6.35
N ILE A 159 18.21 -15.25 -7.61
CA ILE A 159 17.13 -15.05 -8.57
C ILE A 159 16.15 -16.21 -8.32
N LEU A 160 14.94 -15.90 -7.85
CA LEU A 160 13.80 -16.81 -7.85
C LEU A 160 12.87 -16.46 -9.00
#